data_AF-A0A519MQF1-F1
#
_entry.id   AF-A0A519MQF1-F1
#
_cell.length_a   1.000
_cell.length_b   1.000
_cell.length_c   1.000
_cell.angle_alpha   90.00
_cell.angle_beta   90.00
_cell.angle_gamma   90.00
#
_symmetry.space_group_name_H-M   'P 1'
#
loop_
_entity.id
_entity.type
_entity.pdbx_description
1 polymer ?
#
loop_
_entity_poly.entity_id
_entity_poly.type
_entity_poly.pdbx_seq_one_letter_code
_entity_poly.pdbx_strand_id
1 'polypeptide(L)'
;YSALERQIGMGKVEMYTRHEMLEVVKIDGKARGIIARNLITGEIERHFGHAVVLGTGGYGNVFYLSTNAMGSNVTAAWKAHKQGAYFANPCYTQIHPTCIPVSGDHQSKLTLMSESLRNDGRIWVPKKKDDTRKASEIPEDERDYYLERRYPAFGNLVPRDVASRAAKERCDAGYGVGASKLAVYLDFKANTERYGRIEASKAGIHNPDKETCMRLGTAVIKEKYGNLFDMYAQITGENPYETPMRIYPAVHYTMGGLWVDYNLMTSVPGLYCTGEANFSDHGANRLGASALMQGLADGYFVLPYTIGAYLSKEISVKAIPTDHPAFVEAEERAVGILNKLVNIKGTKSVDHFHKRLGHIMWEKCGMARNAEGLNEAIRDIRALRAEFWSNVRVPGTVNELNPELEKAGRVADFIELGELMCIDALDRNESCGGHFREEYQTEEGEALRDDVNYAYVAAWEFKEGVQFELHKEELKFENIKVAQRSYK
;
A
#
# COMPACT_ATOMS: atom_id res chain seq x y z
N TYR A 1 4.37 17.59 10.26
CA TYR A 1 3.55 17.88 11.45
C TYR A 1 3.79 19.28 12.00
N SER A 2 5.00 19.63 12.45
CA SER A 2 5.28 20.96 13.05
C SER A 2 4.95 22.17 12.17
N ALA A 3 5.08 22.06 10.84
CA ALA A 3 4.71 23.13 9.91
C ALA A 3 3.19 23.39 9.87
N LEU A 4 2.38 22.32 9.90
CA LEU A 4 0.91 22.39 9.95
C LEU A 4 0.47 22.98 11.29
N GLU A 5 0.98 22.45 12.41
CA GLU A 5 0.70 22.94 13.76
C GLU A 5 1.01 24.44 13.90
N ARG A 6 2.10 24.91 13.28
CA ARG A 6 2.40 26.34 13.21
C ARG A 6 1.31 27.13 12.46
N GLN A 7 0.78 26.64 11.34
CA GLN A 7 -0.28 27.35 10.60
C GLN A 7 -1.61 27.34 11.37
N ILE A 8 -1.90 26.26 12.11
CA ILE A 8 -3.05 26.18 13.02
C ILE A 8 -2.90 27.23 14.13
N GLY A 9 -1.75 27.28 14.80
CA GLY A 9 -1.48 28.29 15.85
C GLY A 9 -1.50 29.74 15.34
N MET A 10 -1.29 29.96 14.04
CA MET A 10 -1.42 31.26 13.38
C MET A 10 -2.85 31.59 12.92
N GLY A 11 -3.82 30.69 13.12
CA GLY A 11 -5.22 30.86 12.67
C GLY A 11 -5.40 30.80 11.16
N LYS A 12 -4.41 30.27 10.42
CA LYS A 12 -4.45 30.16 8.95
C LYS A 12 -5.05 28.85 8.45
N VAL A 13 -5.09 27.84 9.32
CA VAL A 13 -5.67 26.53 9.05
C VAL A 13 -6.61 26.20 10.19
N GLU A 14 -7.86 25.89 9.83
CA GLU A 14 -8.83 25.31 10.75
C GLU A 14 -8.73 23.78 10.66
N MET A 15 -8.58 23.11 11.80
CA MET A 15 -8.34 21.67 11.86
C MET A 15 -9.56 20.95 12.44
N TYR A 16 -10.16 20.08 11.62
CA TYR A 16 -11.24 19.19 12.03
C TYR A 16 -10.68 17.78 12.28
N THR A 17 -10.27 17.50 13.51
CA THR A 17 -9.84 16.14 13.90
C THR A 17 -11.03 15.23 14.11
N ARG A 18 -10.89 13.92 13.88
CA ARG A 18 -11.99 12.95 14.00
C ARG A 18 -13.17 13.26 13.05
N HIS A 19 -12.86 13.68 11.84
CA HIS A 19 -13.84 13.87 10.77
C HIS A 19 -13.48 12.96 9.59
N GLU A 20 -14.49 12.35 8.96
CA GLU A 20 -14.32 11.52 7.77
C GLU A 20 -15.13 12.11 6.62
N MET A 21 -14.49 12.27 5.46
CA MET A 21 -15.16 12.75 4.24
C MET A 21 -16.07 11.64 3.68
N LEU A 22 -17.34 11.96 3.48
CA LEU A 22 -18.34 11.02 2.97
C LEU A 22 -18.72 11.26 1.51
N GLU A 23 -18.60 12.49 1.02
CA GLU A 23 -18.88 12.86 -0.39
C GLU A 23 -18.04 14.08 -0.81
N VAL A 24 -17.76 14.16 -2.11
CA VAL A 24 -17.33 15.41 -2.77
C VAL A 24 -18.57 16.08 -3.37
N VAL A 25 -18.71 17.38 -3.16
CA VAL A 25 -19.83 18.16 -3.71
C VAL A 25 -19.40 18.83 -5.01
N LYS A 26 -20.16 18.61 -6.08
CA LYS A 26 -19.95 19.27 -7.38
C LYS A 26 -21.06 20.26 -7.69
N ILE A 27 -20.69 21.42 -8.23
CA ILE A 27 -21.61 22.43 -8.77
C ILE A 27 -21.03 22.91 -10.10
N ASP A 28 -21.84 22.90 -11.15
CA ASP A 28 -21.43 23.25 -12.53
C ASP A 28 -20.21 22.46 -13.01
N GLY A 29 -20.15 21.17 -12.65
CA GLY A 29 -19.05 20.26 -13.00
C GLY A 29 -17.75 20.45 -12.21
N LYS A 30 -17.67 21.46 -11.33
CA LYS A 30 -16.50 21.72 -10.48
C LYS A 30 -16.68 21.18 -9.07
N ALA A 31 -15.63 20.70 -8.43
CA ALA A 31 -15.66 20.43 -7.00
C ALA A 31 -15.78 21.75 -6.22
N ARG A 32 -16.77 21.83 -5.33
CA ARG A 32 -17.12 23.03 -4.54
C ARG A 32 -17.21 22.78 -3.04
N GLY A 33 -16.78 21.62 -2.57
CA GLY A 33 -16.83 21.30 -1.17
C GLY A 33 -16.93 19.81 -0.91
N ILE A 34 -17.22 19.48 0.35
CA ILE A 34 -17.36 18.11 0.83
C ILE A 34 -18.51 17.98 1.81
N ILE A 35 -18.98 16.75 1.98
CA ILE A 35 -19.75 16.33 3.14
C ILE A 35 -18.81 15.56 4.06
N ALA A 36 -18.80 15.91 5.34
CA ALA A 36 -18.00 15.24 6.35
C ALA A 36 -18.90 14.74 7.49
N ARG A 37 -18.46 13.68 8.19
CA ARG A 37 -19.07 13.22 9.42
C ARG A 37 -18.12 13.40 10.58
N ASN A 38 -18.58 14.05 11.64
CA ASN A 38 -17.90 14.04 12.92
C ASN A 38 -17.99 12.63 13.52
N LEU A 39 -16.85 11.98 13.71
CA LEU A 39 -16.79 10.59 14.14
C LEU A 39 -17.16 10.39 15.62
N ILE A 40 -17.16 11.45 16.42
CA ILE A 40 -17.52 11.39 17.84
C ILE A 40 -19.04 11.53 18.01
N THR A 41 -19.64 12.54 17.37
CA THR A 41 -21.06 12.87 17.54
C THR A 41 -21.96 12.22 16.50
N GLY A 42 -21.41 11.85 15.35
CA GLY A 42 -22.15 11.41 14.17
C GLY A 42 -22.80 12.54 13.38
N GLU A 43 -22.59 13.79 13.76
CA GLU A 43 -23.08 14.98 13.06
C GLU A 43 -22.54 15.02 11.62
N ILE A 44 -23.41 15.42 10.69
CA ILE A 44 -23.07 15.60 9.29
C ILE A 44 -22.85 17.08 9.02
N GLU A 45 -21.71 17.39 8.42
CA GLU A 45 -21.25 18.75 8.19
C GLU A 45 -21.05 18.98 6.70
N ARG A 46 -21.37 20.19 6.27
CA ARG A 46 -21.24 20.65 4.89
C ARG A 46 -20.18 21.72 4.84
N HIS A 47 -19.12 21.50 4.07
CA HIS A 47 -18.03 22.45 3.94
C HIS A 47 -17.89 22.92 2.51
N PHE A 48 -18.09 24.21 2.27
CA PHE A 48 -17.79 24.84 0.99
C PHE A 48 -16.29 25.13 0.86
N GLY A 49 -15.77 24.98 -0.36
CA GLY A 49 -14.43 25.42 -0.72
C GLY A 49 -14.35 25.74 -2.21
N HIS A 50 -13.57 26.77 -2.58
CA HIS A 50 -13.30 27.08 -3.98
C HIS A 50 -12.51 25.98 -4.68
N ALA A 51 -11.72 25.21 -3.92
CA ALA A 51 -11.02 24.00 -4.33
C ALA A 51 -11.04 22.96 -3.20
N VAL A 52 -10.96 21.68 -3.56
CA VAL A 52 -10.82 20.55 -2.64
C VAL A 52 -9.51 19.86 -2.92
N VAL A 53 -8.72 19.54 -1.89
CA VAL A 53 -7.42 18.86 -2.02
C VAL A 53 -7.45 17.57 -1.20
N LEU A 54 -7.21 16.42 -1.85
CA LEU A 54 -7.18 15.11 -1.22
C LEU A 54 -5.74 14.63 -1.03
N GLY A 55 -5.28 14.56 0.22
CA GLY A 55 -4.01 13.95 0.62
C GLY A 55 -4.22 12.75 1.55
N THR A 56 -5.02 11.77 1.12
CA THR A 56 -5.64 10.76 2.00
C THR A 56 -4.86 9.45 2.14
N GLY A 57 -3.70 9.34 1.48
CA GLY A 57 -2.85 8.15 1.50
C GLY A 57 -3.35 7.00 0.63
N GLY A 58 -2.65 5.87 0.68
CA GLY A 58 -2.89 4.71 -0.17
C GLY A 58 -3.96 3.73 0.34
N TYR A 59 -4.30 2.78 -0.53
CA TYR A 59 -5.41 1.84 -0.36
C TYR A 59 -4.97 0.40 -0.04
N GLY A 60 -3.75 0.21 0.48
CA GLY A 60 -3.18 -1.13 0.76
C GLY A 60 -4.01 -2.02 1.71
N ASN A 61 -4.89 -1.44 2.52
CA ASN A 61 -5.78 -2.21 3.39
C ASN A 61 -6.91 -2.95 2.65
N VAL A 62 -7.06 -2.79 1.33
CA VAL A 62 -7.90 -3.69 0.52
C VAL A 62 -7.48 -5.17 0.69
N PHE A 63 -6.21 -5.43 1.00
CA PHE A 63 -5.65 -6.75 1.29
C PHE A 63 -5.87 -7.23 2.74
N TYR A 64 -6.57 -6.44 3.57
CA TYR A 64 -6.71 -6.62 5.02
C TYR A 64 -5.36 -6.55 5.77
N LEU A 65 -4.47 -7.53 5.59
CA LEU A 65 -3.14 -7.54 6.16
C LEU A 65 -2.15 -6.83 5.23
N SER A 66 -1.71 -5.65 5.65
CA SER A 66 -0.68 -4.88 4.97
C SER A 66 0.25 -4.20 5.99
N THR A 67 1.30 -3.53 5.50
CA THR A 67 2.14 -2.70 6.37
C THR A 67 1.50 -1.36 6.72
N ASN A 68 0.38 -0.99 6.09
CA ASN A 68 -0.26 0.31 6.27
C ASN A 68 -0.84 0.42 7.69
N ALA A 69 -1.17 1.65 8.09
CA ALA A 69 -1.92 1.84 9.33
C ALA A 69 -3.36 1.37 9.12
N MET A 70 -4.06 0.91 10.17
CA MET A 70 -5.46 0.48 10.05
C MET A 70 -6.40 1.56 9.52
N GLY A 71 -6.06 2.82 9.75
CA GLY A 71 -6.82 3.97 9.24
C GLY A 71 -6.59 4.27 7.76
N SER A 72 -5.55 3.73 7.13
CA SER A 72 -5.29 3.94 5.69
C SER A 72 -6.41 3.31 4.86
N ASN A 73 -7.13 4.10 4.08
CA ASN A 73 -8.27 3.63 3.32
C ASN A 73 -8.48 4.44 2.05
N VAL A 74 -9.27 3.88 1.12
CA VAL A 74 -9.54 4.51 -0.17
C VAL A 74 -10.73 5.46 -0.13
N THR A 75 -11.51 5.53 0.96
CA THR A 75 -12.86 6.12 0.97
C THR A 75 -12.89 7.49 0.30
N ALA A 76 -12.04 8.44 0.71
CA ALA A 76 -12.05 9.77 0.11
C ALA A 76 -11.74 9.77 -1.40
N ALA A 77 -10.70 9.04 -1.80
CA ALA A 77 -10.36 8.87 -3.22
C ALA A 77 -11.50 8.17 -3.99
N TRP A 78 -12.18 7.21 -3.38
CA TRP A 78 -13.29 6.48 -3.99
C TRP A 78 -14.54 7.35 -4.14
N LYS A 79 -14.84 8.23 -3.17
CA LYS A 79 -15.92 9.21 -3.32
C LYS A 79 -15.62 10.21 -4.43
N ALA A 80 -14.38 10.69 -4.53
CA ALA A 80 -13.95 11.49 -5.67
C ALA A 80 -14.12 10.74 -7.01
N HIS A 81 -13.76 9.45 -7.04
CA HIS A 81 -13.90 8.61 -8.22
C HIS A 81 -15.36 8.47 -8.66
N LYS A 82 -16.27 8.20 -7.71
CA LYS A 82 -17.73 8.18 -7.96
C LYS A 82 -18.28 9.54 -8.41
N GLN A 83 -17.59 10.63 -8.07
CA GLN A 83 -17.91 11.98 -8.54
C GLN A 83 -17.18 12.36 -9.84
N GLY A 84 -16.62 11.38 -10.57
CA GLY A 84 -16.07 11.56 -11.92
C GLY A 84 -14.56 11.76 -11.99
N ALA A 85 -13.84 11.72 -10.86
CA ALA A 85 -12.38 11.68 -10.90
C ALA A 85 -11.94 10.32 -11.47
N TYR A 86 -10.98 10.25 -12.39
CA TYR A 86 -10.49 8.96 -12.88
C TYR A 86 -9.60 8.30 -11.83
N PHE A 87 -9.56 6.97 -11.80
CA PHE A 87 -8.69 6.17 -10.93
C PHE A 87 -7.67 5.44 -11.79
N ALA A 88 -6.40 5.79 -11.63
CA ALA A 88 -5.31 5.32 -12.47
C ALA A 88 -4.59 4.12 -11.87
N ASN A 89 -4.30 3.12 -12.73
CA ASN A 89 -3.47 1.94 -12.44
C ASN A 89 -3.76 1.23 -11.10
N PRO A 90 -5.04 0.96 -10.74
CA PRO A 90 -5.41 0.45 -9.42
C PRO A 90 -4.69 -0.86 -9.07
N CYS A 91 -4.33 -1.69 -10.05
CA CYS A 91 -3.65 -2.95 -9.80
C CYS A 91 -2.13 -2.83 -9.53
N TYR A 92 -1.54 -1.64 -9.67
CA TYR A 92 -0.12 -1.42 -9.38
C TYR A 92 0.09 -1.20 -7.88
N THR A 93 0.41 -2.30 -7.19
CA THR A 93 0.69 -2.33 -5.76
C THR A 93 2.08 -2.90 -5.49
N GLN A 94 2.88 -2.21 -4.69
CA GLN A 94 4.21 -2.67 -4.29
C GLN A 94 4.15 -3.52 -3.03
N ILE A 95 4.99 -4.56 -3.03
CA ILE A 95 5.13 -5.52 -1.96
C ILE A 95 6.55 -5.38 -1.37
N HIS A 96 6.61 -5.28 -0.05
CA HIS A 96 7.85 -5.18 0.69
C HIS A 96 8.35 -6.57 1.08
N PRO A 97 9.63 -6.92 0.86
CA PRO A 97 10.12 -8.28 1.08
C PRO A 97 10.38 -8.61 2.56
N THR A 98 10.58 -7.60 3.40
CA THR A 98 10.99 -7.78 4.80
C THR A 98 9.93 -7.27 5.76
N CYS A 99 8.93 -8.10 6.06
CA CYS A 99 7.94 -7.85 7.11
C CYS A 99 7.96 -8.99 8.12
N ILE A 100 7.59 -8.70 9.37
CA ILE A 100 7.38 -9.76 10.37
C ILE A 100 6.21 -10.64 9.87
N PRO A 101 6.39 -11.97 9.75
CA PRO A 101 5.39 -12.87 9.21
C PRO A 101 4.08 -12.87 10.00
N VAL A 102 3.05 -13.42 9.35
CA VAL A 102 1.77 -13.68 10.02
C VAL A 102 1.99 -14.66 11.18
N SER A 103 1.57 -14.28 12.38
CA SER A 103 1.61 -15.12 13.59
C SER A 103 0.24 -15.67 13.98
N GLY A 104 -0.87 -15.10 13.47
CA GLY A 104 -2.22 -15.63 13.64
C GLY A 104 -3.34 -14.62 13.33
N ASP A 105 -4.59 -15.07 13.47
CA ASP A 105 -5.81 -14.34 13.05
C ASP A 105 -6.16 -13.08 13.86
N HIS A 106 -5.39 -12.81 14.91
CA HIS A 106 -5.54 -11.66 15.80
C HIS A 106 -4.70 -10.46 15.35
N GLN A 107 -3.81 -10.63 14.38
CA GLN A 107 -3.01 -9.52 13.85
C GLN A 107 -3.90 -8.55 13.09
N SER A 108 -3.76 -7.26 13.41
CA SER A 108 -4.42 -6.17 12.68
C SER A 108 -3.61 -5.73 11.47
N LYS A 109 -2.28 -5.79 11.54
CA LYS A 109 -1.37 -5.38 10.47
C LYS A 109 -0.06 -6.18 10.48
N LEU A 110 0.73 -6.02 9.42
CA LEU A 110 2.07 -6.58 9.31
C LEU A 110 3.12 -5.52 9.62
N THR A 111 4.05 -5.81 10.52
CA THR A 111 5.10 -4.86 10.88
C THR A 111 6.23 -4.90 9.86
N LEU A 112 6.48 -3.73 9.26
CA LEU A 112 7.60 -3.52 8.36
C LEU A 112 8.93 -3.61 9.11
N MET A 113 9.88 -4.37 8.57
CA MET A 113 11.29 -4.30 8.93
C MET A 113 12.04 -3.57 7.83
N SER A 114 12.81 -2.53 8.16
CA SER A 114 13.44 -1.64 7.18
C SER A 114 14.22 -2.41 6.10
N GLU A 115 14.09 -1.98 4.84
CA GLU A 115 14.88 -2.49 3.72
C GLU A 115 16.39 -2.40 3.96
N SER A 116 16.85 -1.40 4.75
CA SER A 116 18.26 -1.23 5.10
C SER A 116 18.87 -2.45 5.82
N LEU A 117 18.04 -3.32 6.39
CA LEU A 117 18.48 -4.58 6.98
C LEU A 117 19.05 -5.54 5.93
N ARG A 118 18.59 -5.51 4.68
CA ARG A 118 19.14 -6.36 3.60
C ARG A 118 20.53 -5.95 3.15
N ASN A 119 20.97 -4.73 3.47
CA ASN A 119 22.33 -4.29 3.17
C ASN A 119 23.37 -5.11 3.92
N ASP A 120 23.06 -5.49 5.15
CA ASP A 120 23.97 -6.21 6.05
C ASP A 120 23.43 -7.60 6.45
N GLY A 121 22.18 -7.93 6.13
CA GLY A 121 21.58 -9.24 6.38
C GLY A 121 21.60 -10.14 5.15
N ARG A 122 21.94 -11.41 5.35
CA ARG A 122 21.88 -12.46 4.34
C ARG A 122 20.59 -13.23 4.46
N ILE A 123 19.91 -13.46 3.34
CA ILE A 123 18.61 -14.13 3.33
C ILE A 123 18.75 -15.57 2.88
N TRP A 124 18.18 -16.51 3.64
CA TRP A 124 18.29 -17.93 3.34
C TRP A 124 17.08 -18.76 3.79
N VAL A 125 16.97 -19.94 3.19
CA VAL A 125 16.07 -21.03 3.60
C VAL A 125 16.87 -22.34 3.74
N PRO A 126 16.38 -23.33 4.50
CA PRO A 126 16.99 -24.66 4.52
C PRO A 126 16.97 -25.29 3.12
N LYS A 127 18.03 -26.04 2.75
CA LYS A 127 18.03 -26.85 1.51
C LYS A 127 17.10 -28.06 1.60
N LYS A 128 16.74 -28.48 2.81
CA LYS A 128 15.81 -29.58 3.07
C LYS A 128 14.37 -29.03 3.10
N LYS A 129 13.46 -29.66 2.36
CA LYS A 129 12.03 -29.35 2.43
C LYS A 129 11.46 -29.68 3.80
N ASP A 130 10.49 -28.88 4.22
CA ASP A 130 9.72 -29.02 5.46
C ASP A 130 10.59 -29.09 6.72
N ASP A 131 11.82 -28.55 6.68
CA ASP A 131 12.74 -28.60 7.82
C ASP A 131 12.10 -27.94 9.06
N THR A 132 12.20 -28.63 10.19
CA THR A 132 11.63 -28.22 11.48
C THR A 132 12.70 -27.85 12.50
N ARG A 133 13.98 -28.00 12.16
CA ARG A 133 15.10 -27.61 13.02
C ARG A 133 15.10 -26.10 13.26
N LYS A 134 15.70 -25.69 14.37
CA LYS A 134 15.95 -24.27 14.64
C LYS A 134 17.06 -23.77 13.71
N ALA A 135 17.04 -22.47 13.41
CA ALA A 135 18.07 -21.86 12.55
C ALA A 135 19.51 -22.10 13.04
N SER A 136 19.72 -22.17 14.35
CA SER A 136 21.02 -22.45 14.98
C SER A 136 21.53 -23.88 14.77
N GLU A 137 20.64 -24.82 14.44
CA GLU A 137 20.93 -26.24 14.23
C GLU A 137 21.18 -26.58 12.75
N ILE A 138 20.98 -25.61 11.84
CA ILE A 138 21.17 -25.78 10.40
C ILE A 138 22.57 -25.24 10.04
N PRO A 139 23.51 -26.11 9.67
CA PRO A 139 24.88 -25.70 9.32
C PRO A 139 24.90 -24.94 8.00
N GLU A 140 25.95 -24.14 7.76
CA GLU A 140 26.04 -23.20 6.65
C GLU A 140 25.89 -23.88 5.27
N ASP A 141 26.43 -25.08 5.11
CA ASP A 141 26.38 -25.88 3.88
C ASP A 141 24.99 -26.45 3.59
N GLU A 142 24.08 -26.44 4.57
CA GLU A 142 22.67 -26.82 4.42
C GLU A 142 21.73 -25.62 4.18
N ARG A 143 22.28 -24.40 4.03
CA ARG A 143 21.51 -23.16 3.76
C ARG A 143 21.52 -22.81 2.28
N ASP A 144 20.36 -22.45 1.72
CA ASP A 144 20.24 -21.87 0.38
C ASP A 144 20.07 -20.35 0.49
N TYR A 145 21.14 -19.62 0.20
CA TYR A 145 21.12 -18.16 0.00
C TYR A 145 20.56 -17.84 -1.38
N TYR A 146 19.25 -18.11 -1.55
CA TYR A 146 18.61 -18.20 -2.86
C TYR A 146 18.71 -16.92 -3.69
N LEU A 147 18.74 -15.72 -3.08
CA LEU A 147 18.94 -14.46 -3.79
C LEU A 147 20.37 -14.31 -4.32
N GLU A 148 21.37 -14.63 -3.49
CA GLU A 148 22.79 -14.60 -3.87
C GLU A 148 23.07 -15.64 -4.97
N ARG A 149 22.41 -16.80 -4.92
CA ARG A 149 22.50 -17.83 -5.95
C ARG A 149 21.85 -17.42 -7.27
N ARG A 150 20.66 -16.80 -7.22
CA ARG A 150 19.90 -16.41 -8.43
C ARG A 150 20.42 -15.14 -9.08
N TYR A 151 20.92 -14.19 -8.28
CA TYR A 151 21.34 -12.86 -8.74
C TYR A 151 22.72 -12.52 -8.18
N PRO A 152 23.82 -13.16 -8.63
CA PRO A 152 25.15 -12.99 -8.02
C PRO A 152 25.67 -11.56 -7.98
N ALA A 153 25.27 -10.71 -8.93
CA ALA A 153 25.68 -9.30 -9.00
C ALA A 153 25.00 -8.42 -7.93
N PHE A 154 23.77 -8.76 -7.52
CA PHE A 154 22.96 -7.94 -6.61
C PHE A 154 22.76 -8.59 -5.23
N GLY A 155 22.68 -9.91 -5.17
CA GLY A 155 22.39 -10.69 -3.96
C GLY A 155 21.13 -10.19 -3.25
N ASN A 156 21.26 -9.85 -1.97
CA ASN A 156 20.13 -9.37 -1.16
C ASN A 156 19.67 -7.94 -1.54
N LEU A 157 20.35 -7.26 -2.46
CA LEU A 157 20.02 -5.91 -2.94
C LEU A 157 19.20 -5.89 -4.23
N VAL A 158 18.69 -7.05 -4.68
CA VAL A 158 17.70 -7.09 -5.76
C VAL A 158 16.47 -6.23 -5.41
N PRO A 159 15.73 -5.75 -6.43
CA PRO A 159 14.49 -5.02 -6.22
C PRO A 159 13.49 -5.73 -5.32
N ARG A 160 12.64 -4.93 -4.68
CA ARG A 160 11.64 -5.40 -3.71
C ARG A 160 10.70 -6.46 -4.30
N ASP A 161 10.26 -6.28 -5.53
CA ASP A 161 9.35 -7.21 -6.21
C ASP A 161 10.04 -8.56 -6.49
N VAL A 162 11.30 -8.53 -6.96
CA VAL A 162 12.12 -9.73 -7.19
C VAL A 162 12.38 -10.48 -5.89
N ALA A 163 12.83 -9.77 -4.84
CA ALA A 163 13.06 -10.36 -3.52
C ALA A 163 11.79 -10.98 -2.96
N SER A 164 10.66 -10.28 -3.08
CA SER A 164 9.37 -10.75 -2.59
C SER A 164 8.94 -12.02 -3.31
N ARG A 165 8.89 -12.01 -4.65
CA ARG A 165 8.51 -13.19 -5.46
C ARG A 165 9.39 -14.40 -5.15
N ALA A 166 10.71 -14.19 -5.05
CA ALA A 166 11.63 -15.27 -4.71
C ALA A 166 11.39 -15.84 -3.30
N ALA A 167 11.09 -15.00 -2.30
CA ALA A 167 10.77 -15.47 -0.96
C ALA A 167 9.47 -16.28 -0.92
N LYS A 168 8.41 -15.79 -1.57
CA LYS A 168 7.13 -16.52 -1.66
C LYS A 168 7.32 -17.86 -2.37
N GLU A 169 7.99 -17.86 -3.52
CA GLU A 169 8.23 -19.09 -4.29
C GLU A 169 9.01 -20.14 -3.49
N ARG A 170 10.01 -19.74 -2.69
CA ARG A 170 10.71 -20.66 -1.78
C ARG A 170 9.76 -21.25 -0.73
N CYS A 171 8.87 -20.45 -0.15
CA CYS A 171 7.86 -20.92 0.79
C CYS A 171 6.87 -21.88 0.13
N ASP A 172 6.31 -21.52 -1.03
CA ASP A 172 5.37 -22.35 -1.80
C ASP A 172 6.01 -23.69 -2.21
N ALA A 173 7.32 -23.71 -2.50
CA ALA A 173 8.07 -24.92 -2.84
C ALA A 173 8.40 -25.83 -1.64
N GLY A 174 7.97 -25.47 -0.43
CA GLY A 174 8.14 -26.25 0.81
C GLY A 174 9.43 -25.97 1.57
N TYR A 175 10.14 -24.87 1.29
CA TYR A 175 11.36 -24.48 2.02
C TYR A 175 11.10 -23.43 3.11
N GLY A 176 9.87 -22.98 3.27
CA GLY A 176 9.52 -21.95 4.23
C GLY A 176 9.73 -22.38 5.68
N VAL A 177 10.00 -21.40 6.56
CA VAL A 177 10.43 -21.64 7.94
C VAL A 177 9.38 -21.18 8.95
N GLY A 178 9.56 -21.58 10.22
CA GLY A 178 8.61 -21.29 11.29
C GLY A 178 7.32 -22.10 11.20
N ALA A 179 6.40 -21.87 12.14
CA ALA A 179 5.17 -22.64 12.27
C ALA A 179 4.21 -22.46 11.06
N SER A 180 4.16 -21.26 10.48
CA SER A 180 3.31 -20.98 9.31
C SER A 180 3.89 -21.51 8.00
N LYS A 181 5.19 -21.84 7.95
CA LYS A 181 5.95 -22.08 6.71
C LYS A 181 5.90 -20.90 5.71
N LEU A 182 5.43 -19.74 6.15
CA LEU A 182 5.37 -18.49 5.37
C LEU A 182 6.41 -17.51 5.91
N ALA A 183 7.67 -17.92 5.89
CA ALA A 183 8.80 -17.08 6.28
C ALA A 183 10.11 -17.60 5.66
N VAL A 184 11.08 -16.71 5.55
CA VAL A 184 12.49 -17.00 5.26
C VAL A 184 13.37 -16.36 6.34
N TYR A 185 14.62 -16.79 6.48
CA TYR A 185 15.54 -16.22 7.47
C TYR A 185 16.28 -14.99 6.92
N LEU A 186 16.50 -14.00 7.79
CA LEU A 186 17.37 -12.85 7.58
C LEU A 186 18.43 -12.83 8.68
N ASP A 187 19.68 -13.11 8.32
CA ASP A 187 20.79 -13.39 9.24
C ASP A 187 21.93 -12.37 9.10
N PHE A 188 22.37 -11.79 10.22
CA PHE A 188 23.42 -10.78 10.26
C PHE A 188 24.80 -11.35 10.61
N LYS A 189 24.89 -12.62 11.02
CA LYS A 189 26.11 -13.23 11.60
C LYS A 189 27.37 -13.00 10.75
N ALA A 190 27.26 -13.17 9.44
CA ALA A 190 28.39 -12.98 8.52
C ALA A 190 28.92 -11.54 8.52
N ASN A 191 28.04 -10.54 8.45
CA ASN A 191 28.45 -9.14 8.47
C ASN A 191 28.82 -8.67 9.88
N THR A 192 28.24 -9.23 10.95
CA THR A 192 28.73 -9.03 12.31
C THR A 192 30.20 -9.42 12.41
N GLU A 193 30.57 -10.62 11.95
CA GLU A 193 31.97 -11.05 11.98
C GLU A 193 32.87 -10.16 11.11
N ARG A 194 32.40 -9.77 9.91
CA ARG A 194 33.14 -8.87 9.00
C ARG A 194 33.40 -7.50 9.62
N TYR A 195 32.39 -6.84 10.19
CA TYR A 195 32.55 -5.56 10.86
C TYR A 195 33.46 -5.68 12.07
N GLY A 196 33.36 -6.78 12.81
CA GLY A 196 34.26 -7.12 13.90
C GLY A 196 35.73 -7.12 13.50
N ARG A 197 36.06 -7.77 12.38
CA ARG A 197 37.43 -7.79 11.84
C ARG A 197 37.92 -6.39 11.45
N ILE A 198 37.05 -5.57 10.87
CA ILE A 198 37.36 -4.17 10.50
C ILE A 198 37.67 -3.34 11.75
N GLU A 199 36.81 -3.40 12.77
CA GLU A 199 37.01 -2.66 14.02
C GLU A 199 38.22 -3.16 14.82
N ALA A 200 38.46 -4.47 14.84
CA ALA A 200 39.65 -5.05 15.44
C ALA A 200 40.92 -4.52 14.74
N SER A 201 40.93 -4.47 13.41
CA SER A 201 42.04 -3.92 12.65
C SER A 201 42.26 -2.42 12.94
N LYS A 202 41.19 -1.62 13.06
CA LYS A 202 41.28 -0.20 13.46
C LYS A 202 41.86 -0.01 14.86
N ALA A 203 41.56 -0.95 15.76
CA ALA A 203 42.08 -0.97 17.12
C ALA A 203 43.51 -1.55 17.24
N GLY A 204 44.17 -1.90 16.13
CA GLY A 204 45.51 -2.49 16.13
C GLY A 204 45.56 -3.97 16.57
N ILE A 205 44.41 -4.64 16.64
CA ILE A 205 44.32 -6.06 16.99
C ILE A 205 44.54 -6.88 15.71
N HIS A 206 45.74 -7.44 15.58
CA HIS A 206 46.09 -8.34 14.47
C HIS A 206 45.63 -9.76 14.78
N ASN A 207 45.04 -10.44 13.79
CA ASN A 207 44.47 -11.79 13.90
C ASN A 207 43.48 -11.94 15.08
N PRO A 208 42.42 -11.11 15.16
CA PRO A 208 41.44 -11.20 16.22
C PRO A 208 40.76 -12.58 16.23
N ASP A 209 40.55 -13.13 17.42
CA ASP A 209 39.72 -14.32 17.57
C ASP A 209 38.25 -14.03 17.22
N LYS A 210 37.48 -15.11 17.07
CA LYS A 210 36.07 -15.03 16.66
C LYS A 210 35.22 -14.28 17.68
N GLU A 211 35.48 -14.45 18.97
CA GLU A 211 34.73 -13.80 20.04
C GLU A 211 34.92 -12.28 20.01
N THR A 212 36.16 -11.83 19.81
CA THR A 212 36.52 -10.43 19.63
C THR A 212 35.84 -9.84 18.41
N CYS A 213 35.85 -10.56 17.28
CA CYS A 213 35.14 -10.14 16.07
C CYS A 213 33.64 -10.00 16.34
N MET A 214 33.01 -11.00 16.94
CA MET A 214 31.57 -10.96 17.21
C MET A 214 31.20 -9.83 18.16
N ARG A 215 31.96 -9.60 19.22
CA ARG A 215 31.72 -8.50 20.18
C ARG A 215 31.81 -7.12 19.52
N LEU A 216 32.90 -6.85 18.80
CA LEU A 216 33.11 -5.56 18.13
C LEU A 216 32.09 -5.35 17.00
N GLY A 217 31.82 -6.39 16.22
CA GLY A 217 30.84 -6.35 15.14
C GLY A 217 29.42 -6.11 15.65
N THR A 218 29.06 -6.70 16.79
CA THR A 218 27.73 -6.51 17.41
C THR A 218 27.52 -5.05 17.80
N ALA A 219 28.56 -4.35 18.26
CA ALA A 219 28.48 -2.92 18.55
C ALA A 219 28.16 -2.10 17.29
N VAL A 220 28.78 -2.42 16.15
CA VAL A 220 28.51 -1.77 14.85
C VAL A 220 27.08 -2.05 14.37
N ILE A 221 26.62 -3.32 14.45
CA ILE A 221 25.25 -3.68 14.08
C ILE A 221 24.24 -2.97 14.98
N LYS A 222 24.53 -2.86 16.29
CA LYS A 222 23.67 -2.15 17.25
C LYS A 222 23.57 -0.65 16.95
N GLU A 223 24.66 -0.01 16.57
CA GLU A 223 24.66 1.40 16.17
C GLU A 223 23.78 1.62 14.92
N LYS A 224 23.89 0.74 13.93
CA LYS A 224 23.14 0.85 12.67
C LYS A 224 21.66 0.47 12.79
N TYR A 225 21.35 -0.57 13.55
CA TYR A 225 20.08 -1.29 13.48
C TYR A 225 19.44 -1.56 14.84
N GLY A 226 20.01 -1.08 15.95
CA GLY A 226 19.56 -1.39 17.31
C GLY A 226 18.07 -1.18 17.52
N ASN A 227 17.53 -0.04 17.10
CA ASN A 227 16.09 0.25 17.20
C ASN A 227 15.21 -0.77 16.45
N LEU A 228 15.66 -1.28 15.29
CA LEU A 228 14.92 -2.29 14.53
C LEU A 228 15.01 -3.66 15.22
N PHE A 229 16.16 -3.99 15.79
CA PHE A 229 16.36 -5.25 16.50
C PHE A 229 15.52 -5.28 17.79
N ASP A 230 15.50 -4.17 18.53
CA ASP A 230 14.68 -4.01 19.73
C ASP A 230 13.19 -4.12 19.38
N MET A 231 12.74 -3.46 18.30
CA MET A 231 11.36 -3.58 17.81
C MET A 231 11.00 -5.02 17.44
N TYR A 232 11.88 -5.74 16.72
CA TYR A 232 11.65 -7.14 16.38
C TYR A 232 11.58 -8.02 17.63
N ALA A 233 12.48 -7.83 18.59
CA ALA A 233 12.49 -8.57 19.85
C ALA A 233 11.24 -8.32 20.69
N GLN A 234 10.75 -7.08 20.74
CA GLN A 234 9.50 -6.73 21.43
C GLN A 234 8.27 -7.40 20.82
N ILE A 235 8.26 -7.58 19.49
CA ILE A 235 7.12 -8.16 18.77
C ILE A 235 7.15 -9.69 18.79
N THR A 236 8.33 -10.28 18.61
CA THR A 236 8.50 -11.73 18.37
C THR A 236 9.01 -12.49 19.58
N GLY A 237 9.63 -11.82 20.55
CA GLY A 237 10.34 -12.44 21.66
C GLY A 237 11.71 -13.02 21.29
N GLU A 238 12.18 -12.81 20.05
CA GLU A 238 13.45 -13.36 19.53
C GLU A 238 14.52 -12.27 19.43
N ASN A 239 15.74 -12.55 19.90
CA ASN A 239 16.88 -11.64 19.81
C ASN A 239 17.60 -11.77 18.45
N PRO A 240 17.56 -10.76 17.57
CA PRO A 240 18.18 -10.86 16.25
C PRO A 240 19.71 -10.84 16.24
N TYR A 241 20.35 -10.48 17.37
CA TYR A 241 21.80 -10.62 17.52
C TYR A 241 22.22 -12.09 17.69
N GLU A 242 21.31 -12.96 18.13
CA GLU A 242 21.60 -14.36 18.44
C GLU A 242 20.97 -15.34 17.43
N THR A 243 19.74 -15.03 16.99
CA THR A 243 18.97 -15.87 16.07
C THR A 243 18.55 -15.08 14.84
N PRO A 244 18.60 -15.64 13.62
CA PRO A 244 18.12 -14.96 12.42
C PRO A 244 16.67 -14.51 12.55
N MET A 245 16.35 -13.32 12.06
CA MET A 245 14.97 -12.85 11.97
C MET A 245 14.19 -13.74 11.00
N ARG A 246 12.89 -13.90 11.24
CA ARG A 246 11.95 -14.44 10.26
C ARG A 246 11.27 -13.28 9.54
N ILE A 247 11.27 -13.32 8.22
CA ILE A 247 10.69 -12.29 7.37
C ILE A 247 9.80 -12.91 6.28
N TYR A 248 8.77 -12.17 5.85
CA TYR A 248 7.92 -12.55 4.73
C TYR A 248 7.42 -11.31 3.97
N PRO A 249 7.05 -11.44 2.68
CA PRO A 249 6.53 -10.32 1.91
C PRO A 249 5.15 -9.81 2.40
N ALA A 250 4.91 -8.51 2.26
CA ALA A 250 3.61 -7.88 2.55
C ALA A 250 3.33 -6.67 1.65
N VAL A 251 2.04 -6.38 1.40
CA VAL A 251 1.63 -5.16 0.68
C VAL A 251 2.05 -3.91 1.45
N HIS A 252 2.59 -2.92 0.75
CA HIS A 252 3.24 -1.77 1.40
C HIS A 252 2.93 -0.40 0.81
N TYR A 253 2.83 -0.27 -0.51
CA TYR A 253 2.60 1.02 -1.16
C TYR A 253 1.72 0.85 -2.38
N THR A 254 0.83 1.81 -2.63
CA THR A 254 -0.03 1.80 -3.82
C THR A 254 0.45 2.81 -4.83
N MET A 255 0.91 2.36 -6.00
CA MET A 255 1.34 3.25 -7.08
C MET A 255 0.16 3.76 -7.91
N GLY A 256 -0.93 3.01 -7.98
CA GLY A 256 -2.20 3.53 -8.48
C GLY A 256 -2.80 4.54 -7.49
N GLY A 257 -3.83 5.25 -7.94
CA GLY A 257 -4.50 6.28 -7.15
C GLY A 257 -5.45 7.09 -8.03
N LEU A 258 -5.91 8.25 -7.56
CA LEU A 258 -6.60 9.19 -8.42
C LEU A 258 -5.68 9.67 -9.54
N TRP A 259 -6.23 9.70 -10.76
CA TRP A 259 -5.58 10.36 -11.87
C TRP A 259 -5.50 11.86 -11.60
N VAL A 260 -4.33 12.43 -11.86
CA VAL A 260 -4.05 13.86 -11.81
C VAL A 260 -3.24 14.30 -13.02
N ASP A 261 -3.43 15.54 -13.45
CA ASP A 261 -2.55 16.20 -14.40
C ASP A 261 -1.23 16.62 -13.74
N TYR A 262 -0.33 17.24 -14.53
CA TYR A 262 0.93 17.79 -14.02
C TYR A 262 0.76 18.80 -12.87
N ASN A 263 -0.42 19.44 -12.78
CA ASN A 263 -0.74 20.44 -11.76
C ASN A 263 -1.37 19.84 -10.50
N LEU A 264 -1.47 18.50 -10.42
CA LEU A 264 -2.12 17.73 -9.36
C LEU A 264 -3.66 17.87 -9.34
N MET A 265 -4.27 18.41 -10.40
CA MET A 265 -5.72 18.48 -10.55
C MET A 265 -6.24 17.17 -11.15
N THR A 266 -7.30 16.61 -10.58
CA THR A 266 -7.95 15.42 -11.11
C THR A 266 -8.74 15.75 -12.38
N SER A 267 -9.37 14.74 -13.00
CA SER A 267 -10.31 14.96 -14.13
C SER A 267 -11.55 15.78 -13.75
N VAL A 268 -11.77 16.07 -12.45
CA VAL A 268 -12.82 16.97 -11.96
C VAL A 268 -12.19 18.35 -11.64
N PRO A 269 -12.55 19.41 -12.37
CA PRO A 269 -12.00 20.74 -12.12
C PRO A 269 -12.22 21.22 -10.68
N GLY A 270 -11.17 21.77 -10.07
CA GLY A 270 -11.19 22.24 -8.67
C GLY A 270 -10.98 21.14 -7.62
N LEU A 271 -10.90 19.87 -8.03
CA LEU A 271 -10.50 18.75 -7.17
C LEU A 271 -9.04 18.38 -7.45
N TYR A 272 -8.20 18.45 -6.43
CA TYR A 272 -6.78 18.11 -6.48
C TYR A 272 -6.49 16.87 -5.64
N CYS A 273 -5.41 16.16 -5.96
CA CYS A 273 -4.96 15.01 -5.18
C CYS A 273 -3.43 14.95 -5.05
N THR A 274 -2.92 14.65 -3.85
CA THR A 274 -1.49 14.68 -3.52
C THR A 274 -1.03 13.41 -2.80
N GLY A 275 0.26 13.12 -2.89
CA GLY A 275 0.91 12.00 -2.23
C GLY A 275 0.42 10.64 -2.74
N GLU A 276 0.46 9.62 -1.87
CA GLU A 276 0.08 8.25 -2.22
C GLU A 276 -1.40 8.07 -2.65
N ALA A 277 -2.23 9.11 -2.49
CA ALA A 277 -3.60 9.07 -3.00
C ALA A 277 -3.70 9.26 -4.53
N ASN A 278 -2.63 9.77 -5.17
CA ASN A 278 -2.53 9.93 -6.63
C ASN A 278 -1.54 8.92 -7.26
N PHE A 279 -1.52 8.84 -8.59
CA PHE A 279 -0.74 7.84 -9.34
C PHE A 279 0.62 8.30 -9.93
N SER A 280 0.89 9.61 -9.97
CA SER A 280 1.70 10.22 -11.05
C SER A 280 3.19 9.85 -11.06
N ASP A 281 3.82 9.68 -9.89
CA ASP A 281 5.28 9.77 -9.79
C ASP A 281 6.04 8.44 -9.91
N HIS A 282 5.36 7.31 -9.68
CA HIS A 282 6.05 6.04 -9.43
C HIS A 282 5.91 5.01 -10.56
N GLY A 283 5.03 5.28 -11.53
CA GLY A 283 4.73 4.35 -12.62
C GLY A 283 4.40 2.95 -12.09
N ALA A 284 4.99 1.93 -12.70
CA ALA A 284 4.73 0.54 -12.32
C ALA A 284 5.50 0.05 -11.08
N ASN A 285 6.53 0.77 -10.59
CA ASN A 285 7.31 0.32 -9.42
C ASN A 285 8.00 1.49 -8.72
N ARG A 286 7.59 1.75 -7.48
CA ARG A 286 8.16 2.80 -6.63
C ARG A 286 9.60 2.50 -6.20
N LEU A 287 10.50 3.47 -6.31
CA LEU A 287 11.84 3.33 -5.72
C LEU A 287 11.82 3.44 -4.19
N GLY A 288 12.77 2.80 -3.50
CA GLY A 288 12.95 2.94 -2.05
C GLY A 288 13.02 4.42 -1.63
N ALA A 289 12.39 4.77 -0.50
CA ALA A 289 12.34 6.12 0.07
C ALA A 289 11.64 7.25 -0.75
N SER A 290 11.19 7.03 -1.99
CA SER A 290 10.61 8.12 -2.81
C SER A 290 9.18 8.55 -2.41
N ALA A 291 8.42 7.74 -1.68
CA ALA A 291 7.06 8.10 -1.25
C ALA A 291 6.99 9.38 -0.40
N LEU A 292 7.92 9.54 0.53
CA LEU A 292 8.00 10.76 1.35
C LEU A 292 8.47 11.97 0.53
N MET A 293 9.31 11.72 -0.48
CA MET A 293 9.72 12.77 -1.42
C MET A 293 8.56 13.23 -2.28
N GLN A 294 7.69 12.33 -2.74
CA GLN A 294 6.46 12.71 -3.45
C GLN A 294 5.57 13.59 -2.57
N GLY A 295 5.31 13.18 -1.33
CA GLY A 295 4.52 14.01 -0.40
C GLY A 295 5.11 15.41 -0.18
N LEU A 296 6.44 15.52 -0.14
CA LEU A 296 7.14 16.81 -0.10
C LEU A 296 7.03 17.58 -1.43
N ALA A 297 7.27 16.92 -2.56
CA ALA A 297 7.20 17.50 -3.90
C ALA A 297 5.81 18.08 -4.18
N ASP A 298 4.78 17.25 -4.05
CA ASP A 298 3.40 17.63 -4.29
C ASP A 298 2.96 18.79 -3.39
N GLY A 299 3.17 18.63 -2.08
CA GLY A 299 2.66 19.56 -1.07
C GLY A 299 3.43 20.87 -0.97
N TYR A 300 4.74 20.87 -1.27
CA TYR A 300 5.59 22.05 -1.08
C TYR A 300 6.02 22.72 -2.39
N PHE A 301 6.27 21.94 -3.45
CA PHE A 301 6.86 22.46 -4.69
C PHE A 301 5.88 22.57 -5.85
N VAL A 302 4.83 21.74 -5.90
CA VAL A 302 3.89 21.75 -7.03
C VAL A 302 2.60 22.47 -6.65
N LEU A 303 1.83 21.91 -5.72
CA LEU A 303 0.47 22.37 -5.41
C LEU A 303 0.39 23.87 -5.05
N PRO A 304 1.28 24.44 -4.21
CA PRO A 304 1.18 25.87 -3.85
C PRO A 304 1.26 26.82 -5.04
N TYR A 305 1.97 26.44 -6.11
CA TYR A 305 2.12 27.26 -7.31
C TYR A 305 1.02 27.00 -8.33
N THR A 306 0.47 25.79 -8.37
CA THR A 306 -0.54 25.40 -9.37
C THR A 306 -1.96 25.74 -8.92
N ILE A 307 -2.29 25.51 -7.64
CA ILE A 307 -3.63 25.81 -7.11
C ILE A 307 -3.93 27.30 -7.15
N GLY A 308 -2.92 28.16 -6.96
CA GLY A 308 -3.06 29.61 -7.05
C GLY A 308 -3.52 30.09 -8.42
N ALA A 309 -3.04 29.46 -9.50
CA ALA A 309 -3.46 29.79 -10.86
C ALA A 309 -4.95 29.49 -11.08
N TYR A 310 -5.45 28.37 -10.55
CA TYR A 310 -6.88 28.05 -10.57
C TYR A 310 -7.69 29.00 -9.71
N LEU A 311 -7.29 29.23 -8.45
CA LEU A 311 -7.99 30.10 -7.52
C LEU A 311 -8.03 31.56 -8.01
N SER A 312 -7.04 32.02 -8.77
CA SER A 312 -7.05 33.36 -9.36
C SER A 312 -8.24 33.59 -10.31
N LYS A 313 -8.71 32.54 -10.98
CA LYS A 313 -9.89 32.56 -11.85
C LYS A 313 -11.21 32.47 -11.06
N GLU A 314 -11.13 32.12 -9.78
CA GLU A 314 -12.26 31.97 -8.87
C GLU A 314 -12.41 33.16 -7.91
N ILE A 315 -11.54 34.18 -8.01
CA ILE A 315 -11.46 35.30 -7.04
C ILE A 315 -12.76 36.12 -6.92
N SER A 316 -13.55 36.19 -7.99
CA SER A 316 -14.85 36.89 -8.01
C SER A 316 -16.02 35.99 -7.61
N VAL A 317 -15.80 34.69 -7.44
CA VAL A 317 -16.84 33.74 -7.05
C VAL A 317 -17.05 33.87 -5.54
N LYS A 318 -18.22 34.37 -5.16
CA LYS A 318 -18.62 34.45 -3.75
C LYS A 318 -18.77 33.04 -3.17
N ALA A 319 -18.63 32.93 -1.85
CA ALA A 319 -18.90 31.67 -1.16
C ALA A 319 -20.30 31.17 -1.51
N ILE A 320 -20.39 29.92 -1.96
CA ILE A 320 -21.68 29.30 -2.26
C ILE A 320 -22.28 28.81 -0.93
N PRO A 321 -23.53 29.16 -0.62
CA PRO A 321 -24.20 28.68 0.59
C PRO A 321 -24.24 27.16 0.67
N THR A 322 -24.05 26.60 1.86
CA THR A 322 -24.05 25.14 2.10
C THR A 322 -25.46 24.54 2.16
N ASP A 323 -26.51 25.35 2.04
CA ASP A 323 -27.90 24.95 1.80
C ASP A 323 -28.23 24.83 0.29
N HIS A 324 -27.26 25.11 -0.59
CA HIS A 324 -27.41 24.91 -2.03
C HIS A 324 -27.83 23.45 -2.35
N PRO A 325 -28.73 23.21 -3.33
CA PRO A 325 -29.27 21.87 -3.62
C PRO A 325 -28.23 20.76 -3.75
N ALA A 326 -27.09 21.03 -4.42
CA ALA A 326 -26.01 20.07 -4.55
C ALA A 326 -25.42 19.56 -3.21
N PHE A 327 -25.38 20.42 -2.18
CA PHE A 327 -24.95 20.00 -0.83
C PHE A 327 -26.03 19.15 -0.14
N VAL A 328 -27.30 19.54 -0.28
CA VAL A 328 -28.43 18.76 0.26
C VAL A 328 -28.45 17.35 -0.34
N GLU A 329 -28.36 17.24 -1.66
CA GLU A 329 -28.35 15.96 -2.36
C GLU A 329 -27.14 15.10 -1.99
N ALA A 330 -25.96 15.71 -1.83
CA ALA A 330 -24.77 14.99 -1.40
C ALA A 330 -24.89 14.47 0.04
N GLU A 331 -25.43 15.27 0.95
CA GLU A 331 -25.73 14.84 2.31
C GLU A 331 -26.74 13.71 2.33
N GLU A 332 -27.83 13.80 1.57
CA GLU A 332 -28.86 12.76 1.49
C GLU A 332 -28.27 11.43 1.00
N ARG A 333 -27.36 11.46 0.01
CA ARG A 333 -26.64 10.25 -0.44
C ARG A 333 -25.78 9.67 0.68
N ALA A 334 -24.99 10.51 1.34
CA ALA A 334 -24.10 10.09 2.43
C ALA A 334 -24.91 9.46 3.59
N VAL A 335 -25.93 10.17 4.08
CA VAL A 335 -26.83 9.73 5.15
C VAL A 335 -27.60 8.48 4.74
N GLY A 336 -28.05 8.40 3.49
CA GLY A 336 -28.72 7.22 2.94
C GLY A 336 -27.87 5.95 3.03
N ILE A 337 -26.56 6.05 2.72
CA ILE A 337 -25.62 4.94 2.85
C ILE A 337 -25.44 4.55 4.32
N LEU A 338 -25.23 5.51 5.22
CA LEU A 338 -25.07 5.24 6.65
C LEU A 338 -26.30 4.56 7.25
N ASN A 339 -27.49 5.09 6.95
CA ASN A 339 -28.76 4.52 7.37
C ASN A 339 -28.98 3.13 6.80
N LYS A 340 -28.59 2.88 5.55
CA LYS A 340 -28.66 1.54 4.97
C LYS A 340 -27.79 0.56 5.77
N LEU A 341 -26.53 0.92 6.05
CA LEU A 341 -25.59 0.05 6.77
C LEU A 341 -26.08 -0.35 8.17
N VAL A 342 -26.55 0.60 8.99
CA VAL A 342 -27.04 0.30 10.35
C VAL A 342 -28.36 -0.49 10.36
N ASN A 343 -29.13 -0.41 9.28
CA ASN A 343 -30.43 -1.08 9.19
C ASN A 343 -30.36 -2.51 8.65
N ILE A 344 -29.23 -2.94 8.08
CA ILE A 344 -29.04 -4.34 7.66
C ILE A 344 -29.06 -5.23 8.92
N LYS A 345 -30.02 -6.16 8.97
CA LYS A 345 -30.21 -7.10 10.09
C LYS A 345 -29.44 -8.40 9.86
N GLY A 346 -28.20 -8.26 9.41
CA GLY A 346 -27.30 -9.36 9.15
C GLY A 346 -26.79 -10.06 10.41
N THR A 347 -25.94 -11.06 10.18
CA THR A 347 -25.34 -11.90 11.23
C THR A 347 -23.82 -11.87 11.25
N LYS A 348 -23.18 -11.30 10.22
CA LYS A 348 -21.73 -11.29 10.05
C LYS A 348 -21.13 -9.95 10.43
N SER A 349 -20.00 -9.97 11.13
CA SER A 349 -19.26 -8.74 11.47
C SER A 349 -18.66 -8.09 10.23
N VAL A 350 -18.28 -6.82 10.34
CA VAL A 350 -17.59 -6.11 9.26
C VAL A 350 -16.23 -6.77 8.95
N ASP A 351 -15.50 -7.22 9.99
CA ASP A 351 -14.23 -7.96 9.85
C ASP A 351 -14.36 -9.24 9.02
N HIS A 352 -15.49 -9.94 9.11
CA HIS A 352 -15.72 -11.15 8.31
C HIS A 352 -15.60 -10.85 6.81
N PHE A 353 -16.19 -9.74 6.37
CA PHE A 353 -16.13 -9.32 4.96
C PHE A 353 -14.75 -8.78 4.60
N HIS A 354 -14.13 -7.99 5.47
CA HIS A 354 -12.80 -7.43 5.20
C HIS A 354 -11.72 -8.52 5.10
N LYS A 355 -11.72 -9.49 6.01
CA LYS A 355 -10.83 -10.65 5.99
C LYS A 355 -11.01 -11.49 4.72
N ARG A 356 -12.26 -11.74 4.32
CA ARG A 356 -12.58 -12.50 3.09
C ARG A 356 -12.12 -11.77 1.84
N LEU A 357 -12.36 -10.45 1.76
CA LEU A 357 -11.84 -9.63 0.66
C LEU A 357 -10.32 -9.71 0.64
N GLY A 358 -9.66 -9.49 1.78
CA GLY A 358 -8.20 -9.54 1.88
C GLY A 358 -7.60 -10.86 1.42
N HIS A 359 -8.23 -11.98 1.78
CA HIS A 359 -7.84 -13.30 1.31
C HIS A 359 -7.99 -13.46 -0.21
N ILE A 360 -9.13 -13.04 -0.79
CA ILE A 360 -9.33 -13.07 -2.25
C ILE A 360 -8.25 -12.24 -2.95
N MET A 361 -8.01 -11.02 -2.46
CA MET A 361 -7.04 -10.10 -3.05
C MET A 361 -5.61 -10.64 -2.94
N TRP A 362 -5.21 -11.17 -1.79
CA TRP A 362 -3.87 -11.71 -1.58
C TRP A 362 -3.58 -12.92 -2.48
N GLU A 363 -4.51 -13.86 -2.55
CA GLU A 363 -4.34 -15.11 -3.31
C GLU A 363 -4.42 -14.90 -4.83
N LYS A 364 -5.29 -14.00 -5.30
CA LYS A 364 -5.64 -13.92 -6.75
C LYS A 364 -5.23 -12.60 -7.43
N CYS A 365 -4.99 -11.53 -6.66
CA CYS A 365 -4.61 -10.21 -7.18
C CYS A 365 -3.43 -9.58 -6.39
N GLY A 366 -2.61 -10.43 -5.75
CA GLY A 366 -1.48 -10.01 -4.92
C GLY A 366 -0.17 -9.96 -5.71
N MET A 367 0.77 -10.82 -5.32
CA MET A 367 2.14 -10.88 -5.85
C MET A 367 2.23 -11.40 -7.28
N ALA A 368 1.57 -12.51 -7.55
CA ALA A 368 1.48 -13.15 -8.86
C ALA A 368 -0.01 -13.27 -9.22
N ARG A 369 -0.30 -13.21 -10.51
CA ARG A 369 -1.66 -13.13 -11.04
C ARG A 369 -1.73 -13.95 -12.31
N ASN A 370 -2.91 -14.50 -12.59
CA ASN A 370 -3.22 -15.13 -13.87
C ASN A 370 -4.69 -14.91 -14.21
N ALA A 371 -5.05 -15.06 -15.48
CA ALA A 371 -6.38 -14.77 -15.99
C ALA A 371 -7.46 -15.59 -15.30
N GLU A 372 -7.20 -16.87 -14.98
CA GLU A 372 -8.15 -17.74 -14.29
C GLU A 372 -8.46 -17.22 -12.89
N GLY A 373 -7.41 -16.98 -12.08
CA GLY A 373 -7.52 -16.46 -10.72
C GLY A 373 -8.17 -15.08 -10.68
N LEU A 374 -7.84 -14.19 -11.62
CA LEU A 374 -8.44 -12.85 -11.70
C LEU A 374 -9.93 -12.91 -12.05
N ASN A 375 -10.34 -13.77 -13.00
CA ASN A 375 -11.75 -13.97 -13.32
C ASN A 375 -12.52 -14.57 -12.13
N GLU A 376 -11.90 -15.50 -11.40
CA GLU A 376 -12.49 -16.05 -10.18
C GLU A 376 -12.62 -14.99 -9.09
N ALA A 377 -11.60 -14.17 -8.87
CA ALA A 377 -11.63 -13.07 -7.91
C ALA A 377 -12.76 -12.08 -8.21
N ILE A 378 -12.95 -11.69 -9.48
CA ILE A 378 -14.05 -10.80 -9.87
C ILE A 378 -15.41 -11.41 -9.51
N ARG A 379 -15.63 -12.71 -9.78
CA ARG A 379 -16.87 -13.40 -9.40
C ARG A 379 -17.06 -13.42 -7.89
N ASP A 380 -16.01 -13.77 -7.15
CA ASP A 380 -16.06 -13.89 -5.69
C ASP A 380 -16.30 -12.53 -5.02
N ILE A 381 -15.66 -11.47 -5.50
CA ILE A 381 -15.84 -10.10 -4.98
C ILE A 381 -17.26 -9.61 -5.25
N ARG A 382 -17.82 -9.88 -6.43
CA ARG A 382 -19.23 -9.54 -6.74
C ARG A 382 -20.20 -10.28 -5.81
N ALA A 383 -19.96 -11.56 -5.55
CA ALA A 383 -20.74 -12.35 -4.60
C ALA A 383 -20.58 -11.80 -3.17
N LEU A 384 -19.36 -11.47 -2.77
CA LEU A 384 -19.04 -10.88 -1.47
C LEU A 384 -19.75 -9.52 -1.29
N ARG A 385 -19.79 -8.69 -2.33
CA ARG A 385 -20.53 -7.41 -2.33
C ARG A 385 -22.02 -7.62 -2.10
N ALA A 386 -22.62 -8.58 -2.82
CA ALA A 386 -24.04 -8.89 -2.66
C ALA A 386 -24.35 -9.40 -1.24
N GLU A 387 -23.49 -10.26 -0.69
CA GLU A 387 -23.61 -10.76 0.68
C GLU A 387 -23.41 -9.66 1.73
N PHE A 388 -22.45 -8.75 1.52
CA PHE A 388 -22.18 -7.63 2.43
C PHE A 388 -23.44 -6.78 2.62
N TRP A 389 -24.08 -6.39 1.51
CA TRP A 389 -25.26 -5.53 1.54
C TRP A 389 -26.54 -6.22 2.06
N SER A 390 -26.53 -7.54 2.25
CA SER A 390 -27.67 -8.30 2.80
C SER A 390 -27.42 -8.87 4.19
N ASN A 391 -26.16 -9.06 4.61
CA ASN A 391 -25.83 -9.85 5.80
C ASN A 391 -24.77 -9.23 6.73
N VAL A 392 -24.27 -8.01 6.46
CA VAL A 392 -23.45 -7.29 7.43
C VAL A 392 -24.27 -6.87 8.65
N ARG A 393 -23.70 -7.01 9.84
CA ARG A 393 -24.27 -6.52 11.09
C ARG A 393 -23.43 -5.37 11.61
N VAL A 394 -23.99 -4.18 11.60
CA VAL A 394 -23.41 -2.99 12.22
C VAL A 394 -24.20 -2.69 13.51
N PRO A 395 -23.60 -2.83 14.71
CA PRO A 395 -24.25 -2.45 15.95
C PRO A 395 -24.32 -0.92 16.10
N GLY A 396 -25.16 -0.45 17.02
CA GLY A 396 -25.25 0.98 17.34
C GLY A 396 -26.13 1.79 16.38
N THR A 397 -25.94 3.10 16.41
CA THR A 397 -26.70 4.09 15.62
C THR A 397 -25.79 4.99 14.78
N VAL A 398 -26.39 5.87 13.96
CA VAL A 398 -25.64 6.81 13.10
C VAL A 398 -25.15 8.04 13.88
N ASN A 399 -25.82 8.41 14.98
CA ASN A 399 -25.57 9.64 15.73
C ASN A 399 -24.80 9.39 17.03
N GLU A 400 -23.75 8.56 16.94
CA GLU A 400 -22.85 8.23 18.05
C GLU A 400 -21.45 7.89 17.52
N LEU A 401 -20.50 7.76 18.45
CA LEU A 401 -19.19 7.18 18.17
C LEU A 401 -19.37 5.70 17.80
N ASN A 402 -19.31 5.40 16.50
CA ASN A 402 -19.56 4.07 15.95
C ASN A 402 -18.45 3.63 14.98
N PRO A 403 -17.32 3.09 15.49
CA PRO A 403 -16.22 2.63 14.67
C PRO A 403 -16.59 1.49 13.70
N GLU A 404 -17.60 0.67 14.04
CA GLU A 404 -18.06 -0.41 13.16
C GLU A 404 -18.82 0.13 11.95
N LEU A 405 -19.57 1.23 12.10
CA LEU A 405 -20.20 1.92 10.97
C LEU A 405 -19.17 2.53 10.03
N GLU A 406 -18.15 3.21 10.57
CA GLU A 406 -17.05 3.77 9.77
C GLU A 406 -16.32 2.67 8.99
N LYS A 407 -16.00 1.57 9.69
CA LYS A 407 -15.36 0.40 9.08
C LYS A 407 -16.24 -0.21 8.00
N ALA A 408 -17.55 -0.31 8.21
CA ALA A 408 -18.47 -0.83 7.20
C ALA A 408 -18.47 0.03 5.93
N GLY A 409 -18.45 1.37 6.08
CA GLY A 409 -18.29 2.29 4.95
C GLY A 409 -16.98 2.05 4.18
N ARG A 410 -15.86 1.96 4.89
CA ARG A 410 -14.54 1.68 4.28
C ARG A 410 -14.49 0.32 3.57
N VAL A 411 -15.08 -0.71 4.17
CA VAL A 411 -15.14 -2.06 3.56
C VAL A 411 -16.02 -2.07 2.31
N ALA A 412 -17.14 -1.34 2.32
CA ALA A 412 -17.97 -1.20 1.12
C ALA A 412 -17.16 -0.59 -0.05
N ASP A 413 -16.37 0.45 0.22
CA ASP A 413 -15.49 1.06 -0.80
C ASP A 413 -14.36 0.11 -1.22
N PHE A 414 -13.74 -0.62 -0.28
CA PHE A 414 -12.71 -1.62 -0.60
C PHE A 414 -13.21 -2.76 -1.48
N ILE A 415 -14.44 -3.24 -1.27
CA ILE A 415 -15.02 -4.31 -2.09
C ILE A 415 -15.15 -3.85 -3.55
N GLU A 416 -15.63 -2.63 -3.78
CA GLU A 416 -15.74 -2.08 -5.13
C GLU A 416 -14.37 -1.81 -5.76
N LEU A 417 -13.42 -1.26 -4.98
CA LEU A 417 -12.04 -1.07 -5.42
C LEU A 417 -11.37 -2.42 -5.78
N GLY A 418 -11.56 -3.45 -4.96
CA GLY A 418 -10.98 -4.77 -5.20
C GLY A 418 -11.45 -5.38 -6.52
N GLU A 419 -12.72 -5.15 -6.90
CA GLU A 419 -13.23 -5.53 -8.21
C GLU A 419 -12.49 -4.78 -9.33
N LEU A 420 -12.36 -3.45 -9.22
CA LEU A 420 -11.63 -2.63 -10.19
C LEU A 420 -10.16 -3.05 -10.33
N MET A 421 -9.49 -3.35 -9.21
CA MET A 421 -8.10 -3.84 -9.22
C MET A 421 -7.96 -5.14 -10.02
N CYS A 422 -8.91 -6.07 -9.87
CA CYS A 422 -8.89 -7.33 -10.61
C CYS A 422 -9.21 -7.11 -12.10
N ILE A 423 -10.13 -6.19 -12.42
CA ILE A 423 -10.44 -5.81 -13.81
C ILE A 423 -9.22 -5.18 -14.50
N ASP A 424 -8.56 -4.22 -13.85
CA ASP A 424 -7.34 -3.57 -14.37
C ASP A 424 -6.19 -4.58 -14.53
N ALA A 425 -6.02 -5.50 -13.56
CA ALA A 425 -5.03 -6.57 -13.68
C ALA A 425 -5.33 -7.57 -14.82
N LEU A 426 -6.62 -7.79 -15.12
CA LEU A 426 -7.04 -8.73 -16.17
C LEU A 426 -6.88 -8.11 -17.56
N ASP A 427 -7.22 -6.83 -17.73
CA ASP A 427 -7.04 -6.07 -18.98
C ASP A 427 -5.56 -5.97 -19.39
N ARG A 428 -4.67 -5.87 -18.40
CA ARG A 428 -3.21 -5.80 -18.59
C ARG A 428 -2.61 -7.19 -18.83
N ASN A 429 -2.38 -7.51 -20.09
CA ASN A 429 -1.72 -8.74 -20.54
C ASN A 429 -0.20 -8.55 -20.67
N GLU A 430 0.44 -8.18 -19.58
CA GLU A 430 1.89 -8.02 -19.48
C GLU A 430 2.36 -8.27 -18.04
N SER A 431 3.68 -8.35 -17.82
CA SER A 431 4.27 -8.16 -16.49
C SER A 431 5.13 -6.91 -16.46
N CYS A 432 4.75 -5.95 -15.63
CA CYS A 432 5.39 -4.65 -15.51
C CYS A 432 5.44 -4.21 -14.04
N GLY A 433 6.65 -4.11 -13.48
CA GLY A 433 6.86 -3.61 -12.13
C GLY A 433 6.13 -4.42 -11.05
N GLY A 434 5.25 -3.77 -10.28
CA GLY A 434 4.42 -4.37 -9.23
C GLY A 434 3.22 -5.17 -9.77
N HIS A 435 3.02 -5.20 -11.09
CA HIS A 435 2.05 -6.06 -11.76
C HIS A 435 2.80 -7.23 -12.41
N PHE A 436 2.49 -8.45 -11.97
CA PHE A 436 3.12 -9.65 -12.48
C PHE A 436 2.07 -10.68 -12.87
N ARG A 437 1.96 -10.93 -14.17
CA ARG A 437 1.10 -11.94 -14.77
C ARG A 437 1.95 -13.14 -15.16
N GLU A 438 1.60 -14.30 -14.61
CA GLU A 438 2.35 -15.54 -14.79
C GLU A 438 2.40 -15.99 -16.25
N GLU A 439 1.42 -15.58 -17.07
CA GLU A 439 1.39 -15.86 -18.50
C GLU A 439 2.38 -14.99 -19.30
N TYR A 440 2.84 -13.89 -18.72
CA TYR A 440 3.73 -12.90 -19.34
C TYR A 440 5.04 -12.80 -18.56
N GLN A 441 5.77 -13.91 -18.50
CA GLN A 441 7.11 -13.99 -17.92
C GLN A 441 8.05 -14.74 -18.87
N THR A 442 9.35 -14.50 -18.73
CA THR A 442 10.39 -15.28 -19.43
C THR A 442 10.46 -16.71 -18.89
N GLU A 443 11.14 -17.62 -19.60
CA GLU A 443 11.38 -18.99 -19.12
C GLU A 443 12.08 -19.05 -17.76
N GLU A 444 12.80 -17.99 -17.40
CA GLU A 444 13.53 -17.87 -16.14
C GLU A 444 12.68 -17.24 -15.00
N GLY A 445 11.42 -16.90 -15.27
CA GLY A 445 10.49 -16.32 -14.29
C GLY A 445 10.58 -14.80 -14.13
N GLU A 446 11.27 -14.12 -15.05
CA GLU A 446 11.38 -12.65 -15.06
C GLU A 446 10.19 -12.00 -15.77
N ALA A 447 9.82 -10.80 -15.33
CA ALA A 447 8.71 -10.02 -15.90
C ALA A 447 8.95 -9.72 -17.40
N LEU A 448 7.97 -10.06 -18.24
CA LEU A 448 7.93 -9.71 -19.65
C LEU A 448 6.97 -8.54 -19.88
N ARG A 449 7.53 -7.34 -20.06
CA ARG A 449 6.77 -6.11 -20.31
C ARG A 449 6.45 -5.97 -21.80
N ASP A 450 5.26 -5.47 -22.13
CA ASP A 450 4.84 -5.22 -23.51
C ASP A 450 4.75 -3.72 -23.79
N ASP A 451 5.86 -3.19 -24.31
CA ASP A 451 6.02 -1.76 -24.63
C ASP A 451 5.20 -1.30 -25.85
N VAL A 452 4.61 -2.22 -26.62
CA VAL A 452 3.82 -1.88 -27.81
C VAL A 452 2.36 -1.67 -27.44
N ASN A 453 1.79 -2.59 -26.67
CA ASN A 453 0.36 -2.58 -26.38
C ASN A 453 0.01 -1.92 -25.04
N TYR A 454 0.96 -1.88 -24.10
CA TYR A 454 0.69 -1.49 -22.71
C TYR A 454 1.49 -0.28 -22.20
N ALA A 455 2.10 0.49 -23.11
CA ALA A 455 2.73 1.78 -22.81
C ALA A 455 1.70 2.90 -22.56
N TYR A 456 0.80 2.71 -21.59
CA TYR A 456 -0.23 3.66 -21.22
C TYR A 456 -0.57 3.64 -19.72
N VAL A 457 -1.07 4.76 -19.22
CA VAL A 457 -1.76 4.85 -17.93
C VAL A 457 -3.21 4.42 -18.13
N ALA A 458 -3.67 3.45 -17.34
CA ALA A 458 -5.06 3.01 -17.34
C ALA A 458 -5.85 3.89 -16.39
N ALA A 459 -6.53 4.91 -16.92
CA ALA A 459 -7.38 5.82 -16.15
C ALA A 459 -8.83 5.34 -16.23
N TRP A 460 -9.33 4.77 -15.14
CA TRP A 460 -10.68 4.22 -15.08
C TRP A 460 -11.68 5.29 -14.64
N GLU A 461 -12.82 5.38 -15.33
CA GLU A 461 -13.96 6.21 -14.98
C GLU A 461 -15.05 5.37 -14.32
N PHE A 462 -15.63 5.87 -13.22
CA PHE A 462 -16.76 5.22 -12.56
C PHE A 462 -18.05 5.46 -13.33
N LYS A 463 -18.80 4.39 -13.61
CA LYS A 463 -20.14 4.42 -14.19
C LYS A 463 -21.15 3.80 -13.20
N GLU A 464 -22.43 4.07 -13.43
CA GLU A 464 -23.50 3.53 -12.58
C GLU A 464 -23.44 1.99 -12.46
N GLY A 465 -23.85 1.47 -11.30
CA GLY A 465 -23.88 0.03 -11.07
C GLY A 465 -22.51 -0.62 -10.82
N VAL A 466 -21.50 0.16 -10.42
CA VAL A 466 -20.10 -0.30 -10.23
C VAL A 466 -19.54 -0.88 -11.52
N GLN A 467 -19.73 -0.13 -12.60
CA GLN A 467 -19.12 -0.38 -13.89
C GLN A 467 -17.98 0.62 -14.10
N PHE A 468 -17.02 0.26 -14.95
CA PHE A 468 -15.83 1.07 -15.19
C PHE A 468 -15.56 1.19 -16.69
N GLU A 469 -15.24 2.40 -17.12
CA GLU A 469 -14.80 2.67 -18.49
C GLU A 469 -13.30 3.00 -18.47
N LEU A 470 -12.53 2.37 -19.36
CA LEU A 470 -11.08 2.57 -19.45
C LEU A 470 -10.74 3.69 -20.43
N HIS A 471 -10.06 4.72 -19.93
CA HIS A 471 -9.38 5.72 -20.73
C HIS A 471 -7.88 5.41 -20.73
N LYS A 472 -7.30 5.24 -21.92
CA LYS A 472 -5.87 4.96 -22.09
C LYS A 472 -5.12 6.26 -22.38
N GLU A 473 -4.30 6.71 -21.45
CA GLU A 473 -3.39 7.84 -21.66
C GLU A 473 -2.02 7.30 -22.11
N GLU A 474 -1.66 7.57 -23.36
CA GLU A 474 -0.41 7.12 -23.98
C GLU A 474 0.81 7.74 -23.29
N LEU A 475 1.79 6.90 -22.94
CA LEU A 475 3.07 7.36 -22.39
C LEU A 475 4.07 7.65 -23.51
N LYS A 476 4.49 8.92 -23.62
CA LYS A 476 5.49 9.37 -24.59
C LYS A 476 6.82 9.63 -23.90
N PHE A 477 7.85 8.86 -24.28
CA PHE A 477 9.18 8.93 -23.69
C PHE A 477 10.12 9.75 -24.59
N GLU A 478 10.41 11.00 -24.20
CA GLU A 478 11.28 11.90 -24.98
C GLU A 478 12.75 11.88 -24.50
N ASN A 479 12.95 11.78 -23.18
CA ASN A 479 14.28 11.96 -22.57
C ASN A 479 14.99 10.66 -22.19
N ILE A 480 14.29 9.52 -22.27
CA ILE A 480 14.82 8.20 -21.92
C ILE A 480 14.48 7.18 -22.99
N LYS A 481 15.44 6.31 -23.32
CA LYS A 481 15.16 5.14 -24.14
C LYS A 481 14.52 4.06 -23.27
N VAL A 482 13.32 3.64 -23.65
CA VAL A 482 12.65 2.51 -23.01
C VAL A 482 13.47 1.24 -23.27
N ALA A 483 13.80 0.54 -22.19
CA ALA A 483 14.54 -0.72 -22.22
C ALA A 483 13.93 -1.70 -21.22
N GLN A 484 14.06 -3.00 -21.49
CA GLN A 484 13.69 -4.04 -20.55
C GLN A 484 14.69 -4.06 -19.39
N ARG A 485 14.17 -4.16 -18.17
CA ARG A 485 14.99 -4.18 -16.95
C ARG A 485 15.44 -5.61 -16.67
N SER A 486 16.74 -5.88 -16.77
CA SER A 486 17.36 -7.16 -16.37
C SER A 486 18.14 -6.99 -15.07
N TYR A 487 18.04 -7.97 -14.17
CA TYR A 487 18.81 -8.04 -12.92
C TYR A 487 19.76 -9.24 -12.87
N LYS A 488 19.93 -9.92 -14.02
CA LYS A 488 20.94 -10.95 -14.21
C LYS A 488 22.23 -10.37 -14.75
#